data_AF-A0A945VYV4-F1
#
_entry.id   AF-A0A945VYV4-F1
#
_cell.length_a   1.000
_cell.length_b   1.000
_cell.length_c   1.000
_cell.angle_alpha   90.00
_cell.angle_beta   90.00
_cell.angle_gamma   90.00
#
_symmetry.space_group_name_H-M   'P 1'
#
loop_
_entity.id
_entity.type
_entity.pdbx_description
1 polymer ?
#
loop_
_entity_poly.entity_id
_entity_poly.type
_entity_poly.pdbx_seq_one_letter_code
_entity_poly.pdbx_strand_id
1 'polypeptide(L)'
;MKIRTGFVSNSSSESFVCEICGEVGSGWDASPSEVGMSMCEHYHYFCSEHINDKDDIIRVDNPLWGECVSTESCPICNLVDIRDSDLLEYCLKKLGTTMSKTKAEIKEKFSNMQELRIYLKGKNEN
;
A
#
# COMPACT_ATOMS: atom_id res chain seq x y z
N MET A 1 -2.35 -3.85 -36.46
CA MET A 1 -1.08 -3.53 -35.77
C MET A 1 -0.29 -2.55 -36.64
N LYS A 2 0.07 -1.38 -36.11
CA LYS A 2 1.05 -0.46 -36.73
C LYS A 2 2.29 -0.45 -35.84
N ILE A 3 3.42 -0.88 -36.38
CA ILE A 3 4.72 -0.84 -35.69
C ILE A 3 5.21 0.60 -35.71
N ARG A 4 5.55 1.16 -34.55
CA ARG A 4 6.09 2.52 -34.41
C ARG A 4 7.61 2.42 -34.28
N THR A 5 8.34 3.06 -35.17
CA THR A 5 9.81 3.13 -35.23
C THR A 5 10.35 4.28 -34.39
N GLY A 6 9.94 4.36 -33.13
CA GLY A 6 10.52 5.28 -32.15
C GLY A 6 11.10 4.46 -31.01
N PHE A 7 12.33 4.76 -30.58
CA PHE A 7 12.88 4.23 -29.34
C PHE A 7 11.89 4.55 -28.22
N VAL A 8 11.15 3.54 -27.76
CA VAL A 8 10.42 3.64 -26.49
C VAL A 8 11.48 3.57 -25.41
N SER A 9 12.01 4.74 -25.04
CA SER A 9 12.79 4.88 -23.83
C SER A 9 11.80 4.68 -22.68
N ASN A 10 11.63 3.45 -22.20
CA ASN A 10 11.10 3.26 -20.86
C ASN A 10 12.20 3.78 -19.93
N SER A 11 12.18 5.08 -19.75
CA SER A 11 12.47 5.73 -18.48
C SER A 11 12.07 4.78 -17.34
N SER A 12 13.02 4.03 -16.78
CA SER A 12 12.82 3.23 -15.57
C SER A 12 12.71 4.21 -14.40
N SER A 13 11.60 4.95 -14.36
CA SER A 13 11.19 5.70 -13.18
C SER A 13 10.67 4.69 -12.18
N GLU A 14 11.37 4.53 -11.06
CA GLU A 14 10.89 3.74 -9.93
C GLU A 14 9.99 4.64 -9.07
N SER A 15 8.84 4.11 -8.67
CA SER A 15 7.89 4.81 -7.82
C SER A 15 7.52 3.92 -6.64
N PHE A 16 7.69 4.46 -5.44
CA PHE A 16 7.36 3.83 -4.18
C PHE A 16 6.18 4.58 -3.55
N VAL A 17 5.23 3.84 -3.01
CA VAL A 17 4.03 4.41 -2.38
C VAL A 17 4.02 4.01 -0.91
N CYS A 18 3.84 4.98 -0.03
CA CYS A 18 3.69 4.70 1.40
C CYS A 18 2.35 4.02 1.63
N GLU A 19 2.37 2.82 2.22
CA GLU A 19 1.17 2.05 2.53
C GLU A 19 0.29 2.67 3.64
N ILE A 20 0.79 3.70 4.33
CA ILE A 20 0.10 4.39 5.43
C ILE A 20 -0.55 5.68 4.93
N CYS A 21 0.23 6.64 4.42
CA CYS A 21 -0.29 7.95 4.00
C CYS A 21 -0.55 8.09 2.50
N GLY A 22 -0.09 7.14 1.68
CA GLY A 22 -0.20 7.22 0.22
C GLY A 22 0.76 8.21 -0.45
N GLU A 23 1.73 8.76 0.29
CA GLU A 23 2.79 9.58 -0.28
C GLU A 23 3.60 8.79 -1.31
N VAL A 24 3.96 9.45 -2.41
CA VAL A 24 4.68 8.84 -3.52
C VAL A 24 6.09 9.40 -3.58
N GLY A 25 7.07 8.54 -3.30
CA GLY A 25 8.47 8.81 -3.58
C GLY A 25 8.80 8.28 -4.98
N SER A 26 9.30 9.13 -5.88
CA SER A 26 9.67 8.71 -7.24
C SER A 26 11.00 9.31 -7.66
N GLY A 27 11.81 8.52 -8.35
CA GLY A 27 13.09 8.95 -8.87
C GLY A 27 13.52 8.10 -10.07
N TRP A 28 14.58 8.56 -10.73
CA TRP A 28 15.24 7.81 -11.78
C TRP A 28 16.38 7.01 -11.16
N ASP A 29 16.35 5.69 -11.31
CA ASP A 29 17.33 4.78 -10.70
C ASP A 29 17.52 5.04 -9.19
N ALA A 30 16.44 5.42 -8.49
CA ALA A 30 16.48 5.85 -7.10
C ALA A 30 16.01 4.74 -6.16
N SER A 31 16.80 4.47 -5.13
CA SER A 31 16.41 3.58 -4.03
C SER A 31 15.31 4.21 -3.16
N PRO A 32 14.54 3.41 -2.40
CA PRO A 32 13.55 3.92 -1.46
C PRO A 32 14.14 4.99 -0.53
N SER A 33 15.34 4.75 -0.01
CA SER A 33 16.01 5.67 0.92
C SER A 33 16.31 7.06 0.34
N GLU A 34 16.62 7.13 -0.96
CA GLU A 34 16.94 8.38 -1.65
C GLU A 34 15.72 9.27 -1.90
N VAL A 35 14.53 8.67 -1.89
CA VAL A 35 13.25 9.40 -2.06
C VAL A 35 12.46 9.52 -0.75
N GLY A 36 13.13 9.40 0.40
CA GLY A 36 12.50 9.54 1.72
C GLY A 36 11.55 8.39 2.09
N MET A 37 11.76 7.23 1.48
CA MET A 37 10.99 6.01 1.69
C MET A 37 11.84 4.94 2.37
N SER A 38 11.18 3.99 3.01
CA SER A 38 11.81 2.88 3.69
C SER A 38 11.03 1.61 3.42
N MET A 39 11.76 0.51 3.33
CA MET A 39 11.20 -0.83 3.16
C MET A 39 11.66 -1.68 4.35
N CYS A 40 10.74 -2.45 4.95
CA CYS A 40 11.12 -3.43 5.97
C CYS A 40 11.42 -4.82 5.39
N GLU A 41 11.91 -5.74 6.22
CA GLU A 41 12.20 -7.13 5.83
C GLU A 41 10.98 -7.91 5.28
N HIS A 42 9.77 -7.48 5.64
CA HIS A 42 8.51 -8.05 5.15
C HIS A 42 7.91 -7.28 3.96
N TYR A 43 8.71 -6.46 3.28
CA TYR A 43 8.31 -5.69 2.09
C TYR A 43 7.19 -4.68 2.30
N HIS A 44 7.08 -4.13 3.51
CA HIS A 44 6.20 -2.99 3.74
C HIS A 44 6.92 -1.69 3.38
N TYR A 45 6.28 -0.85 2.58
CA TYR A 45 6.82 0.44 2.12
C TYR A 45 6.16 1.60 2.87
N PHE A 46 6.97 2.46 3.48
CA PHE A 46 6.48 3.61 4.23
C PHE A 46 7.46 4.77 4.17
N CYS A 47 6.97 6.01 4.23
CA CYS A 47 7.84 7.17 4.24
C CYS A 47 8.55 7.30 5.60
N SER A 48 9.69 8.01 5.61
CA SER A 48 10.51 8.17 6.80
C SER A 48 9.78 8.82 7.98
N GLU A 49 8.66 9.52 7.73
CA GLU A 49 7.83 10.10 8.78
C GLU A 49 7.08 9.06 9.61
N HIS A 50 6.76 7.90 9.03
CA HIS A 50 6.01 6.82 9.67
C HIS A 50 6.90 5.71 10.26
N ILE A 51 8.23 5.87 10.24
CA ILE A 51 9.13 4.94 10.92
C ILE A 51 8.82 4.96 12.42
N ASN A 52 8.64 3.77 12.99
CA ASN A 52 8.42 3.63 14.42
C ASN A 52 9.75 3.86 15.16
N ASP A 53 9.70 4.63 16.24
CA ASP A 53 10.88 4.95 17.08
C ASP A 53 12.07 5.50 16.28
N LYS A 54 11.90 6.73 15.76
CA LYS A 54 12.87 7.44 14.89
C LYS A 54 14.29 7.56 15.46
N ASP A 55 14.44 7.48 16.77
CA ASP A 55 15.73 7.61 17.45
C ASP A 55 16.58 6.32 17.38
N ASP A 56 15.93 5.15 17.25
CA ASP A 56 16.57 3.82 17.28
C ASP A 56 16.21 3.00 16.02
N ILE A 57 16.42 3.59 14.83
CA ILE A 57 16.16 2.88 13.56
C ILE A 57 17.16 1.73 13.41
N ILE A 58 16.67 0.51 13.56
CA ILE A 58 17.49 -0.69 13.33
C ILE A 58 17.50 -0.97 11.83
N ARG A 59 18.68 -0.86 11.22
CA ARG A 59 18.88 -1.17 9.81
C ARG A 59 19.55 -2.52 9.65
N VAL A 60 19.05 -3.29 8.71
CA VAL A 60 19.48 -4.65 8.41
C VAL A 60 19.92 -4.68 6.94
N ASP A 61 21.07 -5.27 6.68
CA ASP A 61 21.54 -5.48 5.31
C ASP A 61 20.98 -6.79 4.77
N ASN A 62 20.19 -6.71 3.70
CA ASN A 62 19.65 -7.89 3.04
C ASN A 62 20.49 -8.23 1.79
N PRO A 63 20.97 -9.49 1.66
CA PRO A 63 21.85 -9.87 0.56
C PRO A 63 21.21 -9.79 -0.85
N LEU A 64 19.88 -9.65 -0.96
CA LEU A 64 19.17 -9.60 -2.23
C LEU A 64 18.80 -8.18 -2.68
N TRP A 65 18.47 -7.29 -1.75
CA TRP A 65 17.97 -5.94 -2.05
C TRP A 65 18.64 -4.83 -1.23
N GLY A 66 19.69 -5.15 -0.46
CA GLY A 66 20.48 -4.19 0.29
C GLY A 66 19.84 -3.74 1.60
N GLU A 67 20.16 -2.52 2.02
CA GLU A 67 19.76 -1.95 3.31
C GLU A 67 18.23 -1.82 3.43
N CYS A 68 17.66 -2.43 4.46
CA CYS A 68 16.26 -2.34 4.82
C CYS A 68 16.08 -2.04 6.31
N VAL A 69 14.89 -1.61 6.71
CA VAL A 69 14.54 -1.38 8.10
C VAL A 69 14.10 -2.69 8.75
N SER A 70 14.44 -2.91 10.02
CA SER A 70 14.00 -4.09 10.76
C SER A 70 12.46 -4.15 10.87
N THR A 71 11.94 -5.33 11.15
CA THR A 71 10.52 -5.49 11.49
C THR A 71 10.11 -4.72 12.75
N GLU A 72 11.04 -4.49 13.68
CA GLU A 72 10.81 -3.77 14.94
C GLU A 72 10.60 -2.26 14.75
N SER A 73 11.22 -1.66 13.74
CA SER A 73 11.00 -0.24 13.40
C SER A 73 9.88 -0.05 12.34
N CYS A 74 9.21 -1.14 11.94
CA CYS A 74 8.13 -1.09 10.95
C CYS A 74 6.76 -0.86 11.62
N PRO A 75 6.04 0.24 11.30
CA PRO A 75 4.72 0.52 11.89
C PRO A 75 3.66 -0.53 11.55
N ILE A 76 3.74 -1.15 10.36
CA ILE A 76 2.77 -2.14 9.89
C ILE A 76 3.00 -3.51 10.56
N CYS A 77 4.25 -3.94 10.66
CA CYS A 77 4.60 -5.20 11.34
C CYS A 77 4.20 -5.18 12.82
N ASN A 78 4.33 -4.02 13.47
CA ASN A 78 3.98 -3.83 14.87
C ASN A 78 2.52 -3.45 15.10
N LEU A 79 1.68 -3.41 14.05
CA LEU A 79 0.26 -3.03 14.11
C LEU A 79 0.02 -1.63 14.71
N VAL A 80 1.00 -0.73 14.62
CA VAL A 80 0.82 0.69 14.94
C VAL A 80 -0.10 1.31 13.92
N ASP A 81 0.06 0.91 12.66
CA ASP A 81 -0.85 1.22 11.56
C ASP A 81 -1.36 -0.07 10.91
N ILE A 82 -2.58 -0.03 10.36
CA ILE A 82 -3.24 -1.18 9.74
C ILE A 82 -3.65 -0.78 8.34
N ARG A 83 -3.15 -1.50 7.33
CA ARG A 83 -3.52 -1.26 5.94
C ARG A 83 -5.01 -1.52 5.73
N ASP A 84 -5.62 -0.72 4.88
CA ASP A 84 -7.03 -0.89 4.49
C ASP A 84 -7.33 -2.30 3.97
N SER A 85 -6.37 -2.93 3.28
CA SER A 85 -6.49 -4.31 2.81
C SER A 85 -6.62 -5.31 3.97
N ASP A 86 -5.78 -5.16 5.00
CA ASP A 86 -5.80 -6.05 6.17
C ASP A 86 -7.07 -5.84 6.99
N LEU A 87 -7.50 -4.58 7.14
CA LEU A 87 -8.77 -4.23 7.77
C LEU A 87 -9.95 -4.86 7.02
N LEU A 88 -9.96 -4.77 5.69
CA LEU A 88 -11.01 -5.34 4.85
C LEU A 88 -11.03 -6.87 4.95
N GLU A 89 -9.86 -7.54 4.89
CA GLU A 89 -9.77 -8.99 5.07
C GLU A 89 -10.24 -9.43 6.46
N TYR A 90 -9.86 -8.70 7.51
CA TYR A 90 -10.33 -8.95 8.86
C TYR A 90 -11.85 -8.79 8.95
N CYS A 91 -12.42 -7.74 8.36
CA CYS A 91 -13.87 -7.52 8.33
C CYS A 91 -14.61 -8.65 7.61
N LEU A 92 -14.09 -9.12 6.46
CA LEU A 92 -14.68 -10.23 5.72
C LEU A 92 -14.67 -11.53 6.53
N LYS A 93 -13.56 -11.85 7.19
CA LYS A 93 -13.44 -13.00 8.09
C LYS A 93 -14.39 -12.90 9.28
N LYS A 94 -14.46 -11.72 9.92
CA LYS A 94 -15.35 -11.46 11.06
C LYS A 94 -16.83 -11.60 10.69
N LEU A 95 -17.22 -11.21 9.48
CA LEU A 95 -18.58 -11.34 8.96
C LEU A 95 -18.87 -12.74 8.37
N GLY A 96 -17.90 -13.65 8.34
CA GLY A 96 -18.06 -15.00 7.78
C GLY A 96 -18.34 -15.02 6.28
N THR A 97 -17.92 -13.97 5.56
CA THR A 97 -18.15 -13.83 4.11
C THR A 97 -16.82 -13.80 3.35
N THR A 98 -16.90 -13.79 2.02
CA THR A 98 -15.73 -13.71 1.15
C THR A 98 -15.86 -12.53 0.20
N MET A 99 -14.72 -12.03 -0.30
CA MET A 99 -14.73 -10.96 -1.31
C MET A 99 -15.66 -11.27 -2.48
N SER A 100 -15.71 -12.53 -2.93
CA SER A 100 -16.56 -12.97 -4.04
C SER A 100 -18.05 -12.86 -3.71
N LYS A 101 -18.46 -13.28 -2.51
CA LYS A 101 -19.85 -13.18 -2.05
C LYS A 101 -20.27 -11.72 -1.90
N THR A 102 -19.45 -10.90 -1.26
CA THR A 102 -19.72 -9.46 -1.11
C THR A 102 -19.80 -8.74 -2.46
N LYS A 103 -18.91 -9.08 -3.40
CA LYS A 103 -18.96 -8.53 -4.77
C LYS A 103 -20.23 -8.94 -5.52
N ALA A 104 -20.70 -10.19 -5.36
CA ALA A 104 -21.95 -10.65 -5.96
C ALA A 104 -23.15 -9.90 -5.36
N GLU A 105 -23.20 -9.79 -4.04
CA GLU A 105 -24.25 -9.05 -3.32
C GLU A 105 -24.34 -7.58 -3.78
N ILE A 106 -23.19 -6.91 -3.93
CA ILE A 106 -23.16 -5.52 -4.42
C ILE A 106 -23.73 -5.42 -5.84
N LYS A 107 -23.36 -6.34 -6.74
CA LYS A 107 -23.85 -6.35 -8.12
C LYS A 107 -25.33 -6.69 -8.24
N GLU A 108 -25.87 -7.46 -7.29
CA GLU A 108 -27.30 -7.78 -7.23
C GLU A 108 -28.12 -6.63 -6.65
N LYS A 109 -27.59 -5.92 -5.65
CA LYS A 109 -28.30 -4.85 -4.94
C LYS A 109 -28.24 -3.49 -5.63
N PHE A 110 -27.18 -3.21 -6.39
CA PHE A 110 -26.95 -1.88 -6.99
C PHE A 110 -26.72 -1.99 -8.49
N SER A 111 -27.40 -1.12 -9.24
CA SER A 111 -27.32 -1.13 -10.72
C SER A 111 -26.14 -0.33 -11.24
N ASN A 112 -25.67 0.66 -10.47
CA ASN A 112 -24.59 1.55 -10.88
C ASN A 112 -23.76 2.03 -9.68
N MET A 113 -22.57 2.57 -9.98
CA MET A 113 -21.65 3.07 -8.97
C MET A 113 -22.16 4.31 -8.21
N GLN A 114 -23.13 5.05 -8.75
CA GLN A 114 -23.69 6.23 -8.08
C GLN A 114 -24.57 5.81 -6.90
N GLU A 115 -25.45 4.84 -7.09
CA GLU A 115 -26.29 4.24 -6.03
C GLU A 115 -25.44 3.67 -4.89
N LEU A 116 -24.40 2.91 -5.24
CA LEU A 116 -23.48 2.35 -4.25
C LEU A 116 -22.80 3.45 -3.42
N ARG A 117 -22.33 4.53 -4.06
CA ARG A 117 -21.69 5.65 -3.35
C ARG A 117 -22.67 6.38 -2.42
N ILE A 118 -23.94 6.53 -2.82
CA ILE A 118 -24.97 7.12 -1.96
C ILE A 118 -25.18 6.25 -0.72
N TYR A 119 -25.32 4.93 -0.90
CA TYR A 119 -25.44 3.98 0.20
C TYR A 119 -24.25 4.03 1.17
N LEU A 120 -23.02 4.08 0.63
CA LEU A 120 -21.80 4.14 1.45
C LEU A 120 -21.65 5.47 2.21
N LYS A 121 -22.08 6.61 1.63
CA LYS A 121 -22.02 7.92 2.30
C LYS A 121 -23.07 8.08 3.40
N GLY A 122 -24.23 7.44 3.28
CA GLY A 122 -25.36 7.61 4.19
C GLY A 122 -25.20 6.98 5.59
N LYS A 123 -24.04 6.40 5.93
CA LYS A 123 -23.82 5.67 7.19
C LYS A 123 -22.84 6.33 8.17
N ASN A 124 -22.30 7.51 7.83
CA ASN A 124 -21.34 8.25 8.66
C ASN A 124 -22.02 9.25 9.60
N GLU A 125 -23.07 8.82 10.30
CA GLU A 125 -23.68 9.53 11.43
C GLU A 125 -23.80 8.54 12.59
N ASN A 126 -22.73 8.35 13.35
CA ASN A 126 -22.71 7.84 14.73
C ASN A 126 -21.38 8.18 15.38
#